data_AF-A0A023FVM4-F1
#
_entry.id   AF-A0A023FVM4-F1
#
_cell.length_a   1.000
_cell.length_b   1.000
_cell.length_c   1.000
_cell.angle_alpha   90.00
_cell.angle_beta   90.00
_cell.angle_gamma   90.00
#
_symmetry.space_group_name_H-M   'P 1'
#
loop_
_entity.id
_entity.type
_entity.pdbx_description
1 polymer ?
#
loop_
_entity_poly.entity_id
_entity_poly.type
_entity_poly.pdbx_seq_one_letter_code
_entity_poly.pdbx_strand_id
1 'polypeptide(L)'
;MERTDYDTVFGCPICLGPKQSMIFGLCQHFVCAECLYDPVQLSLKKAFQACPICKAKNVFPQERPDIPDSTKQLMEIVGVVKCSRKRCGEEMWSWDREQHDSTCRGVTRRTQARRDVSPGRPSCSRKADTRQMAKRRRSSNRGKVN
;
A
#
# COMPACT_ATOMS: atom_id res chain seq x y z
N MET A 1 -26.29 14.84 -3.09
CA MET A 1 -25.48 14.03 -2.16
C MET A 1 -25.17 14.94 -0.98
N GLU A 2 -25.79 14.67 0.16
CA GLU A 2 -25.38 15.32 1.42
C GLU A 2 -23.94 14.91 1.71
N ARG A 3 -23.05 15.89 1.90
CA ARG A 3 -21.72 15.60 2.44
C ARG A 3 -21.93 14.96 3.81
N THR A 4 -21.33 13.80 4.00
CA THR A 4 -21.39 13.13 5.29
C THR A 4 -20.54 13.92 6.28
N ASP A 5 -20.85 13.87 7.58
CA ASP A 5 -20.02 14.49 8.63
C ASP A 5 -18.55 14.03 8.55
N TYR A 6 -18.29 12.87 7.93
CA TYR A 6 -16.94 12.35 7.72
C TYR A 6 -16.11 13.20 6.74
N ASP A 7 -16.73 13.73 5.68
CA ASP A 7 -16.04 14.55 4.68
C ASP A 7 -15.46 15.82 5.30
N THR A 8 -16.17 16.39 6.28
CA THR A 8 -15.77 17.63 6.94
C THR A 8 -14.83 17.38 8.12
N VAL A 9 -15.00 16.27 8.84
CA VAL A 9 -14.23 15.95 10.05
C VAL A 9 -12.91 15.25 9.75
N PHE A 10 -12.85 14.40 8.72
CA PHE A 10 -11.67 13.56 8.43
C PHE A 10 -11.05 13.82 7.05
N GLY A 11 -11.74 14.56 6.17
CA GLY A 11 -11.20 14.98 4.88
C GLY A 11 -10.12 16.05 5.02
N CYS A 12 -9.17 16.09 4.08
CA CYS A 12 -8.18 17.17 4.04
C CYS A 12 -8.90 18.52 3.83
N PRO A 13 -8.67 19.55 4.66
CA PRO A 13 -9.40 20.83 4.56
C PRO A 13 -9.04 21.65 3.31
N ILE A 14 -8.11 21.16 2.47
CA ILE A 14 -7.60 21.85 1.28
C ILE A 14 -8.20 21.26 0.01
N CYS A 15 -8.00 19.96 -0.22
CA CYS A 15 -8.57 19.27 -1.38
C CYS A 15 -9.97 18.68 -1.12
N LEU A 16 -10.43 18.71 0.13
CA LEU A 16 -11.70 18.14 0.58
C LEU A 16 -11.85 16.64 0.29
N GLY A 17 -10.72 15.94 0.09
CA GLY A 17 -10.69 14.52 -0.22
C GLY A 17 -10.20 13.66 0.94
N PRO A 18 -10.62 12.39 0.99
CA PRO A 18 -10.06 11.39 1.90
C PRO A 18 -8.62 11.07 1.51
N LYS A 19 -7.72 11.09 2.50
CA LYS A 19 -6.31 10.75 2.28
C LYS A 19 -5.77 9.90 3.44
N GLN A 20 -5.00 8.86 3.13
CA GLN A 20 -4.32 8.05 4.15
C GLN A 20 -3.08 8.78 4.69
N SER A 21 -2.43 9.54 3.82
CA SER A 21 -1.18 10.26 4.11
C SER A 21 -1.46 11.64 4.72
N MET A 22 -1.83 11.66 5.99
CA MET A 22 -2.15 12.87 6.75
C MET A 22 -0.96 13.36 7.57
N ILE A 23 -0.75 14.67 7.60
CA ILE A 23 0.30 15.36 8.36
C ILE A 23 -0.38 16.20 9.43
N PHE A 24 -0.06 15.91 10.70
CA PHE A 24 -0.53 16.69 11.83
C PHE A 24 0.47 17.80 12.13
N GLY A 25 -0.03 19.02 12.28
CA GLY A 25 0.75 20.13 12.79
C GLY A 25 0.88 20.08 14.30
N LEU A 26 1.81 20.86 14.86
CA LEU A 26 1.97 21.03 16.31
C LEU A 26 0.69 21.57 16.99
N CYS A 27 -0.18 22.23 16.22
CA CYS A 27 -1.50 22.67 16.68
C CYS A 27 -2.60 21.59 16.57
N GLN A 28 -2.24 20.32 16.37
CA GLN A 28 -3.13 19.14 16.28
C GLN A 28 -4.11 19.12 15.10
N HIS A 29 -4.16 20.17 14.28
CA HIS A 29 -4.84 20.17 13.00
C HIS A 29 -4.04 19.43 11.92
N PHE A 30 -4.72 18.96 10.88
CA PHE A 30 -4.10 18.13 9.86
C PHE A 30 -4.36 18.60 8.42
N VAL A 31 -3.48 18.20 7.51
CA VAL A 31 -3.59 18.35 6.04
C VAL A 31 -2.98 17.12 5.37
N CYS A 32 -3.36 16.81 4.13
CA CYS A 32 -2.71 15.71 3.42
C CYS A 32 -1.32 16.09 2.91
N ALA A 33 -0.43 15.10 2.83
CA ALA A 33 0.95 15.30 2.42
C ALA A 33 1.07 15.82 0.97
N GLU A 34 0.15 15.41 0.09
CA GLU A 34 0.11 15.90 -1.30
C GLU A 34 -0.14 17.41 -1.34
N CYS A 35 -1.17 17.91 -0.65
CA CYS A 35 -1.46 19.35 -0.61
C CYS A 35 -0.35 20.17 0.06
N LEU A 36 0.31 19.61 1.08
CA LEU A 36 1.34 20.32 1.81
C LEU A 36 2.67 20.43 1.04
N TYR A 37 3.06 19.38 0.31
CA TYR A 37 4.40 19.28 -0.26
C TYR A 37 4.47 19.22 -1.79
N ASP A 38 3.43 18.77 -2.49
CA ASP A 38 3.55 18.47 -3.91
C ASP A 38 3.50 19.74 -4.79
N PRO A 39 4.35 19.81 -5.85
CA PRO A 39 4.65 21.03 -6.58
C PRO A 39 3.47 21.62 -7.37
N VAL A 40 2.40 20.85 -7.59
CA VAL A 40 1.21 21.31 -8.34
C VAL A 40 0.51 22.47 -7.62
N GLN A 41 0.78 22.67 -6.32
CA GLN A 41 0.20 23.72 -5.48
C GLN A 41 1.23 24.69 -4.90
N LEU A 42 2.31 25.00 -5.65
CA LEU A 42 3.32 26.01 -5.24
C LEU A 42 2.70 27.37 -4.83
N SER A 43 1.55 27.75 -5.39
CA SER A 43 0.78 28.94 -4.99
C SER A 43 0.21 28.85 -3.56
N LEU A 44 -0.05 27.66 -3.05
CA LEU A 44 -0.55 27.41 -1.69
C LEU A 44 0.58 27.30 -0.66
N LYS A 45 1.85 27.17 -1.06
CA LYS A 45 2.98 27.12 -0.10
C LYS A 45 3.01 28.31 0.85
N LYS A 46 2.65 29.51 0.37
CA LYS A 46 2.50 30.70 1.23
C LYS A 46 1.35 30.56 2.22
N ALA A 47 0.22 29.98 1.79
CA ALA A 47 -0.92 29.73 2.67
C ALA A 47 -0.58 28.71 3.78
N PHE A 48 0.31 27.75 3.52
CA PHE A 48 0.79 26.78 4.51
C PHE A 48 1.91 27.28 5.45
N GLN A 49 2.33 28.54 5.34
CA GLN A 49 3.13 29.16 6.41
C GLN A 49 2.36 29.26 7.73
N ALA A 50 1.03 29.16 7.65
CA ALA A 50 0.12 29.06 8.78
C ALA A 50 -0.84 27.88 8.62
N CYS A 51 -1.37 27.40 9.75
CA CYS A 51 -2.43 26.42 9.76
C CYS A 51 -3.66 26.97 9.00
N PRO A 52 -4.24 26.25 8.02
CA PRO A 52 -5.43 26.72 7.32
C PRO A 52 -6.65 26.83 8.26
N ILE A 53 -6.66 26.06 9.35
CA ILE A 53 -7.76 25.99 10.32
C ILE A 53 -7.61 27.09 11.39
N CYS A 54 -6.56 27.05 12.22
CA CYS A 54 -6.40 27.96 13.35
C CYS A 54 -5.43 29.14 13.12
N LYS A 55 -4.83 29.26 11.93
CA LYS A 55 -3.85 30.30 11.55
C LYS A 55 -2.55 30.34 12.37
N ALA A 56 -2.30 29.35 13.23
CA ALA A 56 -1.03 29.19 13.93
C ALA A 56 0.13 29.01 12.93
N LYS A 57 1.23 29.75 13.13
CA LYS A 57 2.38 29.78 12.20
C LYS A 57 3.36 28.64 12.49
N ASN A 58 4.09 28.20 11.45
CA ASN A 58 5.18 27.23 11.58
C ASN A 58 4.80 25.91 12.28
N VAL A 59 3.54 25.49 12.14
CA VAL A 59 3.04 24.28 12.82
C VAL A 59 3.30 23.00 12.04
N PHE A 60 3.49 23.10 10.72
CA PHE A 60 3.75 21.94 9.87
C PHE A 60 5.24 21.78 9.59
N PRO A 61 5.74 20.55 9.41
CA PRO A 61 7.14 20.31 9.07
C PRO A 61 7.51 20.91 7.71
N GLN A 62 8.71 21.49 7.58
CA GLN A 62 9.16 22.11 6.33
C GLN A 62 9.46 21.08 5.23
N GLU A 63 9.93 19.90 5.63
CA GLU A 63 10.22 18.76 4.77
C GLU A 63 9.18 17.66 5.00
N ARG A 64 8.97 16.81 3.99
CA ARG A 64 8.00 15.73 4.06
C ARG A 64 8.48 14.67 5.08
N PRO A 65 7.80 14.49 6.21
CA PRO A 65 8.19 13.48 7.18
C PRO A 65 7.76 12.09 6.70
N ASP A 66 8.40 11.05 7.26
CA ASP A 66 7.86 9.70 7.19
C ASP A 66 6.55 9.63 7.98
N ILE A 67 5.45 9.30 7.28
CA ILE A 67 4.13 9.23 7.88
C ILE A 67 3.99 7.88 8.61
N PRO A 68 3.75 7.88 9.94
CA PRO A 68 3.61 6.66 10.70
C PRO A 68 2.50 5.77 10.15
N ASP A 69 2.72 4.45 10.15
CA ASP A 69 1.71 3.50 9.70
C ASP A 69 0.44 3.53 10.56
N SER A 70 0.56 3.91 11.83
CA SER A 70 -0.59 4.13 12.71
C SER A 70 -1.52 5.23 12.19
N THR A 71 -0.99 6.29 11.57
CA THR A 71 -1.80 7.35 10.96
C THR A 71 -2.55 6.82 9.74
N LYS A 72 -1.89 6.02 8.90
CA LYS A 72 -2.54 5.38 7.74
C LYS A 72 -3.63 4.42 8.19
N GLN A 73 -3.34 3.59 9.19
CA GLN A 73 -4.31 2.65 9.79
C GLN A 73 -5.51 3.38 10.39
N LEU A 74 -5.30 4.51 11.06
CA LEU A 74 -6.40 5.33 11.57
C LEU A 74 -7.34 5.76 10.44
N MET A 75 -6.79 6.26 9.32
CA MET A 75 -7.60 6.66 8.17
C MET A 75 -8.29 5.46 7.51
N GLU A 76 -7.65 4.29 7.48
CA GLU A 76 -8.27 3.05 7.01
C GLU A 76 -9.47 2.62 7.87
N ILE A 77 -9.34 2.72 9.20
CA ILE A 77 -10.44 2.42 10.14
C ILE A 77 -11.61 3.39 9.94
N VAL A 78 -11.33 4.67 9.70
CA VAL A 78 -12.36 5.69 9.39
C VAL A 78 -13.07 5.39 8.06
N GLY A 79 -12.45 4.61 7.18
CA GLY A 79 -13.04 4.15 5.91
C GLY A 79 -12.33 4.69 4.67
N VAL A 80 -11.16 5.32 4.80
CA VAL A 80 -10.34 5.70 3.64
C VAL A 80 -9.64 4.48 3.07
N VAL A 81 -9.91 4.20 1.80
CA VAL A 81 -9.36 3.04 1.10
C VAL A 81 -8.64 3.46 -0.17
N LYS A 82 -7.63 2.66 -0.53
CA LYS A 82 -6.89 2.83 -1.79
C LYS A 82 -7.38 1.87 -2.85
N CYS A 83 -7.47 2.34 -4.10
CA CYS A 83 -7.78 1.49 -5.24
C CYS A 83 -6.79 0.33 -5.36
N SER A 84 -7.31 -0.89 -5.48
CA SER A 84 -6.50 -2.12 -5.58
C SER A 84 -5.95 -2.36 -7.00
N ARG A 85 -6.45 -1.64 -8.01
CA ARG A 85 -6.01 -1.76 -9.40
C ARG A 85 -4.66 -1.10 -9.61
N LYS A 86 -3.79 -1.73 -10.39
CA LYS A 86 -2.46 -1.18 -10.72
C LYS A 86 -2.63 0.12 -11.51
N ARG A 87 -1.72 1.08 -11.28
CA ARG A 87 -1.66 2.41 -11.92
C ARG A 87 -2.81 3.36 -11.61
N CYS A 88 -3.77 2.99 -10.76
CA CYS A 88 -4.75 3.94 -10.22
C CYS A 88 -4.21 4.53 -8.92
N GLY A 89 -4.19 3.75 -7.83
CA GLY A 89 -3.69 4.21 -6.54
C GLY A 89 -4.48 5.37 -5.94
N GLU A 90 -5.66 5.69 -6.47
CA GLU A 90 -6.56 6.70 -5.93
C GLU A 90 -7.04 6.31 -4.54
N GLU A 91 -7.15 7.30 -3.66
CA GLU A 91 -7.68 7.15 -2.30
C GLU A 91 -9.10 7.71 -2.29
N MET A 92 -10.03 6.97 -1.70
CA MET A 92 -11.47 7.25 -1.72
C MET A 92 -12.11 6.76 -0.42
N TRP A 93 -13.35 7.16 -0.17
CA TRP A 93 -14.13 6.53 0.90
C TRP A 93 -14.55 5.12 0.51
N SER A 94 -14.70 4.26 1.51
CA SER A 94 -15.10 2.87 1.32
C SER A 94 -16.46 2.75 0.63
N TRP A 95 -17.39 3.65 0.92
CA TRP A 95 -18.71 3.71 0.29
C TRP A 95 -18.68 4.22 -1.16
N ASP A 96 -17.66 4.99 -1.55
CA ASP A 96 -17.49 5.46 -2.93
C ASP A 96 -16.78 4.43 -3.83
N ARG A 97 -16.30 3.33 -3.24
CA ARG A 97 -15.51 2.32 -3.95
C ARG A 97 -16.24 1.73 -5.16
N GLU A 98 -17.51 1.39 -5.01
CA GLU A 98 -18.29 0.78 -6.10
C GLU A 98 -18.43 1.73 -7.29
N GLN A 99 -18.69 3.01 -7.00
CA GLN A 99 -18.77 4.05 -8.02
C GLN A 99 -17.42 4.24 -8.73
N HIS A 100 -16.33 4.32 -7.97
CA HIS A 100 -14.99 4.37 -8.54
C HIS A 100 -14.71 3.14 -9.42
N ASP A 101 -15.04 1.94 -8.96
CA ASP A 101 -14.79 0.70 -9.69
C ASP A 101 -15.47 0.65 -11.07
N SER A 102 -16.63 1.29 -11.22
CA SER A 102 -17.35 1.39 -12.49
C SER A 102 -16.62 2.25 -13.55
N THR A 103 -15.79 3.21 -13.11
CA THR A 103 -15.11 4.17 -14.00
C THR A 103 -13.58 4.04 -13.98
N CYS A 104 -13.04 3.21 -13.09
CA CYS A 104 -11.60 3.08 -12.89
C CYS A 104 -10.88 2.47 -14.10
N ARG A 105 -9.91 3.22 -14.63
CA ARG A 105 -9.05 2.81 -15.76
C ARG A 105 -7.81 2.01 -15.33
N GLY A 106 -7.69 1.70 -14.05
CA GLY A 106 -6.59 0.90 -13.52
C GLY A 106 -6.62 -0.54 -14.03
N VAL A 107 -5.44 -1.16 -14.14
CA VAL A 107 -5.33 -2.56 -14.56
C VAL A 107 -5.68 -3.47 -13.39
N THR A 108 -6.67 -4.34 -13.56
CA THR A 108 -7.06 -5.30 -12.52
C THR A 108 -5.86 -6.17 -12.14
N ARG A 109 -5.59 -6.24 -10.83
CA ARG A 109 -4.56 -7.14 -10.31
C ARG A 109 -5.14 -8.54 -10.51
N ARG A 110 -4.57 -9.33 -11.43
CA ARG A 110 -4.91 -10.76 -11.50
C ARG A 110 -4.68 -11.34 -10.11
N THR A 111 -5.75 -11.73 -9.43
CA THR A 111 -5.66 -12.61 -8.28
C THR A 111 -4.90 -13.81 -8.79
N GLN A 112 -3.68 -14.03 -8.31
CA GLN A 112 -3.04 -15.33 -8.51
C GLN A 112 -3.98 -16.30 -7.82
N ALA A 113 -4.84 -16.95 -8.60
CA ALA A 113 -5.54 -18.14 -8.16
C ALA A 113 -4.42 -19.02 -7.60
N ARG A 114 -4.44 -19.22 -6.28
CA ARG A 114 -3.62 -20.25 -5.67
C ARG A 114 -3.96 -21.49 -6.49
N ARG A 115 -2.97 -22.04 -7.20
CA ARG A 115 -3.15 -23.34 -7.84
C ARG A 115 -3.56 -24.26 -6.70
N ASP A 116 -4.83 -24.67 -6.70
CA ASP A 116 -5.32 -25.76 -5.90
C ASP A 116 -4.44 -26.96 -6.24
N VAL A 117 -3.43 -27.22 -5.41
CA VAL A 117 -2.78 -28.52 -5.36
C VAL A 117 -3.77 -29.39 -4.60
N SER A 118 -4.77 -29.89 -5.33
CA SER A 118 -5.62 -30.96 -4.85
C SER A 118 -4.74 -32.19 -4.59
N PRO A 119 -4.67 -32.72 -3.35
CA PRO A 119 -3.97 -33.96 -3.08
C PRO A 119 -4.93 -35.11 -3.41
N GLY A 120 -4.78 -35.71 -4.59
CA GLY A 120 -5.65 -36.83 -4.95
C GLY A 120 -5.33 -37.54 -6.25
N ARG A 121 -4.32 -38.43 -6.24
CA ARG A 121 -4.47 -39.87 -6.57
C ARG A 121 -3.13 -40.62 -6.56
N PRO A 122 -3.10 -41.86 -6.03
CA PRO A 122 -1.90 -42.69 -6.02
C PRO A 122 -1.78 -43.46 -7.36
N SER A 123 -0.63 -43.34 -8.02
CA SER A 123 -0.28 -44.25 -9.12
C SER A 123 0.39 -45.48 -8.54
N CYS A 124 -0.38 -46.56 -8.44
CA CYS A 124 0.14 -47.90 -8.22
C CYS A 124 0.60 -48.45 -9.58
N SER A 125 1.90 -48.68 -9.74
CA SER A 125 2.41 -49.69 -10.67
C SER A 125 3.64 -50.33 -10.04
N ARG A 126 3.40 -51.51 -9.45
CA ARG A 126 4.42 -52.45 -9.01
C ARG A 126 5.10 -53.03 -10.25
N LYS A 127 6.44 -52.99 -10.31
CA LYS A 127 7.24 -54.15 -10.73
C LYS A 127 8.52 -54.22 -9.90
N ALA A 128 8.76 -55.43 -9.41
CA ALA A 128 9.76 -55.81 -8.42
C ALA A 128 11.13 -56.11 -9.06
N ASP A 129 12.14 -55.99 -8.19
CA ASP A 129 13.38 -56.77 -8.08
C ASP A 129 14.11 -57.27 -9.34
N THR A 130 15.40 -56.92 -9.49
CA THR A 130 16.48 -57.87 -9.13
C THR A 130 17.86 -57.18 -8.98
N ARG A 131 18.55 -57.57 -7.90
CA ARG A 131 19.99 -57.48 -7.56
C ARG A 131 20.98 -57.20 -8.71
N GLN A 132 21.98 -56.36 -8.44
CA GLN A 132 23.38 -56.83 -8.35
C GLN A 132 24.31 -55.81 -7.69
N MET A 133 24.99 -56.29 -6.64
CA MET A 133 26.21 -55.69 -6.09
C MET A 133 27.35 -55.77 -7.10
N ALA A 134 28.05 -54.65 -7.32
CA ALA A 134 29.43 -54.67 -7.79
C ALA A 134 30.25 -53.55 -7.12
N LYS A 135 30.92 -53.97 -6.07
CA LYS A 135 32.02 -53.34 -5.34
C LYS A 135 33.16 -52.99 -6.32
N ARG A 136 33.61 -51.73 -6.38
CA ARG A 136 35.01 -51.40 -6.73
C ARG A 136 35.45 -50.07 -6.10
N ARG A 137 36.39 -50.21 -5.16
CA ARG A 137 37.21 -49.17 -4.53
C ARG A 137 38.26 -48.66 -5.53
N ARG A 138 38.60 -47.36 -5.46
CA ARG A 138 39.95 -46.74 -5.65
C ARG A 138 39.78 -45.23 -5.36
N SER A 139 40.07 -44.74 -4.16
CA SER A 139 41.36 -44.25 -3.64
C SER A 139 42.05 -43.16 -4.48
N SER A 140 42.17 -41.97 -3.87
CA SER A 140 43.14 -40.88 -4.07
C SER A 140 43.41 -40.33 -5.48
N ASN A 141 43.24 -39.02 -5.66
CA ASN A 141 44.42 -38.16 -5.69
C ASN A 141 44.13 -36.68 -5.37
N ARG A 142 45.10 -36.06 -4.70
CA ARG A 142 45.21 -34.64 -4.35
C ARG A 142 45.31 -33.75 -5.60
N GLY A 143 44.80 -32.53 -5.51
CA GLY A 143 45.15 -31.41 -6.39
C GLY A 143 44.96 -30.08 -5.68
N LYS A 144 46.05 -29.56 -5.09
CA LYS A 144 46.25 -28.16 -4.67
C LYS A 144 46.69 -27.36 -5.91
N VAL A 145 46.02 -26.26 -6.25
CA VAL A 145 46.52 -25.03 -6.93
C VAL A 145 45.38 -24.01 -6.77
N ASN A 146 45.50 -22.74 -6.36
CA ASN A 146 46.58 -21.84 -5.96
C ASN A 146 46.01 -20.95 -4.83
#